data_AF-A0A962AZF6-F1
#
_entry.id   AF-A0A962AZF6-F1
#
_cell.length_a   1.000
_cell.length_b   1.000
_cell.length_c   1.000
_cell.angle_alpha   90.00
_cell.angle_beta   90.00
_cell.angle_gamma   90.00
#
_symmetry.space_group_name_H-M   'P 1'
#
loop_
_entity.id
_entity.type
_entity.pdbx_description
1 polymer ?
#
loop_
_entity_poly.entity_id
_entity_poly.type
_entity_poly.pdbx_seq_one_letter_code
_entity_poly.pdbx_strand_id
1 'polypeptide(L)'
;MTDELPLKREMTFTYGEPRELCPGVVRIVANNPGPFTFKGTNTYLLGRNSLAVIDPGPEDAAQCAAILKAAGGRPITHIVVTHTHHDHVGGLTALQQATGALSCGFGRRARNEGATIRSPSGGEYVDRDFNPDVVLGDGARLEGAEWALEALHTPGHAPDHLC
;
A
#
# COMPACT_ATOMS: atom_id res chain seq x y z
N MET A 1 -4.30 -5.14 -38.13
CA MET A 1 -4.12 -6.28 -37.22
C MET A 1 -3.98 -5.68 -35.84
N THR A 2 -4.89 -5.96 -34.92
CA THR A 2 -4.70 -5.65 -33.50
C THR A 2 -3.68 -6.64 -32.97
N ASP A 3 -2.50 -6.16 -32.58
CA ASP A 3 -1.56 -7.00 -31.84
C ASP A 3 -2.27 -7.50 -30.57
N GLU A 4 -2.32 -8.82 -30.42
CA GLU A 4 -2.85 -9.45 -29.22
C GLU A 4 -1.93 -9.07 -28.06
N LEU A 5 -2.41 -8.26 -27.12
CA LEU A 5 -1.67 -7.98 -25.88
C LEU A 5 -1.73 -9.23 -25.01
N PRO A 6 -0.63 -9.99 -24.84
CA PRO A 6 -0.67 -11.22 -24.07
C PRO A 6 -0.95 -10.91 -22.61
N LEU A 7 -2.04 -11.46 -22.07
CA LEU A 7 -2.36 -11.32 -20.65
C LEU A 7 -1.34 -12.12 -19.83
N LYS A 8 -0.48 -11.42 -19.09
CA LYS A 8 0.51 -12.04 -18.20
C LYS A 8 -0.17 -12.59 -16.94
N ARG A 9 -0.49 -13.88 -16.95
CA ARG A 9 -1.14 -14.60 -15.82
C ARG A 9 -0.14 -15.24 -14.86
N GLU A 10 1.11 -15.39 -15.30
CA GLU A 10 2.17 -16.02 -14.52
C GLU A 10 2.92 -14.99 -13.68
N MET A 11 3.03 -15.27 -12.38
CA MET A 11 3.82 -14.50 -11.45
C MET A 11 4.58 -15.45 -10.53
N THR A 12 5.91 -15.40 -10.57
CA THR A 12 6.78 -16.22 -9.71
C THR A 12 7.18 -15.44 -8.47
N PHE A 13 6.85 -15.97 -7.29
CA PHE A 13 7.17 -15.41 -5.99
C PHE A 13 6.95 -16.47 -4.91
N THR A 14 7.48 -16.21 -3.71
CA THR A 14 7.13 -16.94 -2.48
C THR A 14 6.47 -15.93 -1.55
N TYR A 15 5.36 -16.31 -0.91
CA TYR A 15 4.67 -15.43 0.03
C TYR A 15 5.58 -14.96 1.16
N GLY A 16 5.49 -13.68 1.53
CA GLY A 16 6.29 -13.09 2.60
C GLY A 16 7.79 -12.97 2.29
N GLU A 17 8.28 -13.45 1.14
CA GLU A 17 9.69 -13.34 0.78
C GLU A 17 9.95 -12.13 -0.14
N PRO A 18 10.94 -11.29 0.20
CA PRO A 18 11.26 -10.11 -0.60
C PRO A 18 11.90 -10.50 -1.93
N ARG A 19 11.47 -9.83 -3.00
CA ARG A 19 12.09 -9.91 -4.32
C ARG A 19 12.45 -8.52 -4.81
N GLU A 20 13.73 -8.27 -5.07
CA GLU A 20 14.16 -7.05 -5.75
C GLU A 20 13.67 -7.07 -7.20
N LEU A 21 12.97 -6.01 -7.61
CA LEU A 21 12.46 -5.84 -8.96
C LEU A 21 13.41 -4.99 -9.81
N CYS A 22 13.96 -3.96 -9.19
CA CYS A 22 15.02 -3.10 -9.71
C CYS A 22 15.76 -2.44 -8.53
N PRO A 23 16.91 -1.78 -8.74
CA PRO A 23 17.69 -1.21 -7.65
C PRO A 23 16.87 -0.29 -6.75
N GLY A 24 16.74 -0.68 -5.48
CA GLY A 24 15.99 0.10 -4.48
C GLY A 24 14.47 -0.08 -4.51
N VAL A 25 13.93 -1.04 -5.28
CA VAL A 25 12.52 -1.43 -5.25
C VAL A 25 12.41 -2.93 -4.96
N VAL A 26 11.93 -3.25 -3.77
CA VAL A 26 11.68 -4.62 -3.33
C VAL A 26 10.18 -4.85 -3.22
N ARG A 27 9.70 -6.00 -3.67
CA ARG A 27 8.31 -6.41 -3.52
C ARG A 27 8.20 -7.61 -2.59
N ILE A 28 7.20 -7.59 -1.72
CA ILE A 28 6.72 -8.73 -0.94
C ILE A 28 5.27 -8.98 -1.34
N VAL A 29 4.92 -10.24 -1.57
CA VAL A 29 3.53 -10.63 -1.83
C VAL A 29 2.93 -11.17 -0.54
N ALA A 30 1.88 -10.52 -0.04
CA ALA A 30 1.18 -10.95 1.16
C ALA A 30 0.41 -12.27 0.92
N ASN A 31 0.30 -13.11 1.94
CA ASN A 31 -0.40 -14.40 1.85
C ASN A 31 -1.92 -14.26 2.01
N ASN A 32 -2.53 -13.42 1.19
CA ASN A 32 -3.97 -13.15 1.18
C ASN A 32 -4.59 -13.34 -0.21
N PRO A 33 -4.37 -14.47 -0.91
CA PRO A 33 -4.95 -14.69 -2.23
C PRO A 33 -6.48 -14.78 -2.18
N GLY A 34 -7.14 -14.29 -3.22
CA GLY A 34 -8.61 -14.28 -3.27
C GLY A 34 -9.16 -13.59 -4.52
N PRO A 35 -10.49 -13.58 -4.69
CA PRO A 35 -11.14 -12.97 -5.87
C PRO A 35 -10.80 -11.49 -6.07
N PHE A 36 -10.53 -10.76 -4.99
CA PHE A 36 -10.23 -9.33 -5.02
C PHE A 36 -8.74 -8.99 -5.02
N THR A 37 -7.90 -9.90 -4.52
CA THR A 37 -6.44 -9.71 -4.36
C THR A 37 -5.63 -10.52 -5.37
N PHE A 38 -6.29 -11.32 -6.21
CA PHE A 38 -5.68 -12.28 -7.13
C PHE A 38 -4.75 -13.26 -6.40
N LYS A 39 -3.44 -13.02 -6.48
CA LYS A 39 -2.40 -13.81 -5.81
C LYS A 39 -2.03 -13.27 -4.44
N GLY A 40 -2.53 -12.10 -4.04
CA GLY A 40 -2.19 -11.41 -2.79
C GLY A 40 -1.78 -9.97 -3.05
N THR A 41 -1.86 -9.13 -2.01
CA THR A 41 -1.44 -7.73 -2.09
C THR A 41 0.07 -7.67 -2.34
N ASN A 42 0.49 -6.80 -3.25
CA ASN A 42 1.89 -6.47 -3.43
C ASN A 42 2.25 -5.31 -2.52
N THR A 43 3.06 -5.57 -1.50
CA THR A 43 3.70 -4.53 -0.69
C THR A 43 5.06 -4.20 -1.28
N TYR A 44 5.39 -2.92 -1.38
CA TYR A 44 6.68 -2.47 -1.93
C TYR A 44 7.51 -1.75 -0.89
N LEU A 45 8.81 -2.01 -0.86
CA LEU A 45 9.79 -1.25 -0.10
C LEU A 45 10.62 -0.45 -1.11
N LEU A 46 10.65 0.87 -0.94
CA LEU A 46 11.34 1.82 -1.80
C LEU A 46 12.51 2.47 -1.03
N GLY A 47 13.71 2.47 -1.62
CA GLY A 47 14.91 3.07 -1.05
C GLY A 47 16.01 2.04 -0.70
N ARG A 48 17.20 2.54 -0.34
CA ARG A 48 18.34 1.69 0.03
C ARG A 48 18.74 1.85 1.48
N ASN A 49 18.87 3.07 2.00
CA ASN A 49 19.30 3.33 3.38
C ASN A 49 18.16 3.77 4.32
N SER A 50 17.14 4.43 3.78
CA SER A 50 15.87 4.70 4.45
C SER A 50 14.73 4.35 3.50
N LEU A 51 13.68 3.77 4.05
CA LEU A 51 12.65 3.10 3.28
C LEU A 51 11.29 3.79 3.41
N ALA A 52 10.57 3.85 2.30
CA ALA A 52 9.12 3.93 2.30
C ALA A 52 8.53 2.55 2.04
N VAL A 53 7.42 2.24 2.70
CA VAL A 53 6.59 1.07 2.39
C VAL A 53 5.35 1.55 1.66
N ILE A 54 5.01 0.95 0.52
CA ILE A 54 3.75 1.19 -0.20
C ILE A 54 2.85 -0.02 0.02
N ASP A 55 1.66 0.24 0.55
CA ASP A 55 0.61 -0.71 0.92
C ASP A 55 1.10 -1.81 1.86
N PRO A 56 1.02 -1.62 3.19
CA PRO A 56 1.52 -2.60 4.17
C PRO A 56 0.79 -3.95 4.12
N GLY A 57 -0.30 -4.07 3.37
CA GLY A 57 -1.02 -5.31 3.16
C GLY A 57 -2.16 -5.50 4.15
N PRO A 58 -2.67 -6.74 4.30
CA PRO A 58 -3.72 -7.05 5.27
C PRO A 58 -3.22 -6.92 6.71
N GLU A 59 -4.15 -6.91 7.67
CA GLU A 59 -3.84 -7.03 9.10
C GLU A 59 -3.36 -8.47 9.39
N ASP A 60 -2.08 -8.71 9.16
CA ASP A 60 -1.42 -10.01 9.36
C ASP A 60 -0.02 -9.81 9.97
N ALA A 61 0.21 -10.45 11.12
CA ALA A 61 1.48 -10.40 11.83
C ALA A 61 2.64 -10.97 11.00
N ALA A 62 2.39 -11.99 10.18
CA ALA A 62 3.42 -12.57 9.32
C ALA A 62 3.84 -11.60 8.20
N GLN A 63 2.89 -10.86 7.63
CA GLN A 63 3.17 -9.80 6.67
C GLN A 63 4.00 -8.66 7.29
N CYS A 64 3.62 -8.18 8.47
CA CYS A 64 4.40 -7.15 9.18
C CYS A 64 5.83 -7.64 9.46
N ALA A 65 5.99 -8.87 9.96
CA ALA A 65 7.31 -9.46 10.20
C ALA A 65 8.15 -9.59 8.91
N ALA A 66 7.53 -9.94 7.78
CA ALA A 66 8.19 -10.01 6.49
C ALA A 66 8.71 -8.63 6.02
N ILE A 67 7.90 -7.57 6.18
CA ILE A 67 8.31 -6.19 5.87
C ILE A 67 9.50 -5.77 6.72
N LEU A 68 9.45 -6.00 8.04
CA LEU A 68 10.53 -5.66 8.97
C LEU A 68 11.81 -6.46 8.68
N LYS A 69 11.68 -7.75 8.38
CA LYS A 69 12.80 -8.61 7.96
C LYS A 69 13.44 -8.09 6.67
N ALA A 70 12.63 -7.73 5.67
CA ALA A 70 13.12 -7.17 4.41
C ALA A 70 13.76 -5.79 4.58
N ALA A 71 13.28 -4.98 5.52
CA ALA A 71 13.92 -3.74 5.89
C ALA A 71 15.33 -3.97 6.47
N GLY A 72 15.59 -5.09 7.13
CA GLY A 72 16.94 -5.50 7.53
C GLY A 72 17.62 -4.49 8.47
N GLY A 73 16.84 -3.86 9.35
CA GLY A 73 17.31 -2.82 10.28
C GLY A 73 17.39 -1.40 9.69
N ARG A 74 17.14 -1.22 8.39
CA ARG A 74 17.05 0.11 7.79
C ARG A 74 15.77 0.80 8.27
N PRO A 75 15.82 2.10 8.59
CA PRO A 75 14.65 2.84 9.05
C PRO A 75 13.57 2.92 7.97
N ILE A 76 12.38 2.42 8.28
CA ILE A 76 11.16 2.73 7.55
C ILE A 76 10.64 4.06 8.09
N THR A 77 10.58 5.08 7.24
CA THR A 77 10.20 6.45 7.65
C THR A 77 8.79 6.80 7.22
N HIS A 78 8.30 6.17 6.15
CA HIS A 78 6.98 6.44 5.57
C HIS A 78 6.26 5.13 5.24
N ILE A 79 4.96 5.10 5.49
CA ILE A 79 4.05 4.04 5.03
C ILE A 79 2.98 4.72 4.18
N VAL A 80 3.04 4.52 2.88
CA VAL A 80 2.13 5.07 1.89
C VAL A 80 1.00 4.08 1.63
N VAL A 81 -0.23 4.53 1.75
CA VAL A 81 -1.44 3.76 1.45
C VAL A 81 -2.05 4.32 0.18
N THR A 82 -2.21 3.47 -0.83
CA THR A 82 -2.78 3.87 -2.13
C THR A 82 -4.28 4.18 -2.02
N HIS A 83 -5.01 3.41 -1.23
CA HIS A 83 -6.43 3.62 -0.92
C HIS A 83 -6.85 2.80 0.30
N THR A 84 -8.01 3.11 0.88
CA THR A 84 -8.40 2.55 2.17
C THR A 84 -9.02 1.15 2.15
N HIS A 85 -8.81 0.34 1.11
CA HIS A 85 -9.23 -1.07 1.20
C HIS A 85 -8.37 -1.86 2.19
N HIS A 86 -8.98 -2.77 2.95
CA HIS A 86 -8.32 -3.48 4.05
C HIS A 86 -7.13 -4.35 3.63
N ASP A 87 -7.11 -4.82 2.38
CA ASP A 87 -5.97 -5.55 1.83
C ASP A 87 -4.75 -4.65 1.57
N HIS A 88 -4.91 -3.33 1.57
CA HIS A 88 -3.84 -2.34 1.45
C HIS A 88 -3.50 -1.67 2.79
N VAL A 89 -4.51 -1.24 3.55
CA VAL A 89 -4.33 -0.44 4.78
C VAL A 89 -4.25 -1.27 6.07
N GLY A 90 -4.70 -2.53 6.06
CA GLY A 90 -4.87 -3.33 7.29
C GLY A 90 -3.60 -3.49 8.12
N GLY A 91 -2.43 -3.60 7.48
CA GLY A 91 -1.14 -3.74 8.16
C GLY A 91 -0.57 -2.44 8.73
N LEU A 92 -1.22 -1.28 8.52
CA LEU A 92 -0.68 0.04 8.83
C LEU A 92 -0.35 0.21 10.31
N THR A 93 -1.32 -0.01 11.20
CA THR A 93 -1.18 0.25 12.64
C THR A 93 -0.02 -0.53 13.24
N ALA A 94 0.07 -1.83 12.94
CA ALA A 94 1.13 -2.69 13.45
C ALA A 94 2.51 -2.24 12.94
N LEU A 95 2.61 -1.86 11.67
CA LEU A 95 3.87 -1.41 11.09
C LEU A 95 4.29 -0.03 11.62
N GLN A 96 3.35 0.89 11.82
CA GLN A 96 3.60 2.18 12.46
C GLN A 96 4.11 2.00 13.89
N GLN A 97 3.45 1.14 14.68
CA GLN A 97 3.88 0.85 16.06
C GLN A 97 5.30 0.26 16.12
N ALA A 98 5.66 -0.58 15.16
CA ALA A 98 6.98 -1.21 15.11
C ALA A 98 8.11 -0.26 14.64
N THR A 99 7.78 0.81 13.91
CA THR A 99 8.79 1.62 13.18
C THR A 99 8.79 3.10 13.54
N GLY A 100 7.67 3.64 14.05
CA GLY A 100 7.46 5.07 14.20
C GLY A 100 7.26 5.82 12.87
N ALA A 101 7.05 5.10 11.75
CA ALA A 101 6.89 5.70 10.43
C ALA A 101 5.60 6.54 10.31
N LEU A 102 5.66 7.58 9.49
CA LEU A 102 4.51 8.41 9.16
C LEU A 102 3.60 7.70 8.15
N SER A 103 2.31 7.62 8.46
CA SER A 103 1.30 7.19 7.51
C SER A 103 1.05 8.30 6.48
N CYS A 104 1.00 7.93 5.21
CA CYS A 104 0.79 8.85 4.10
C CYS A 104 -0.32 8.31 3.20
N GLY A 105 -1.19 9.17 2.71
CA GLY A 105 -2.26 8.75 1.80
C GLY A 105 -3.21 9.89 1.48
N PHE A 106 -4.23 9.61 0.67
CA PHE A 106 -5.21 10.63 0.34
C PHE A 106 -6.08 10.96 1.56
N GLY A 107 -6.25 12.24 1.85
CA GLY A 107 -7.09 12.71 2.95
C GLY A 107 -8.55 12.59 2.58
N ARG A 108 -9.25 11.57 3.11
CA ARG A 108 -10.71 11.55 3.04
C ARG A 108 -11.25 12.64 3.97
N ARG A 109 -12.15 13.50 3.46
CA ARG A 109 -12.90 14.40 4.33
C ARG A 109 -13.70 13.56 5.33
N ALA A 110 -13.68 13.97 6.59
CA ALA A 110 -14.49 13.35 7.65
C ALA A 110 -15.93 13.15 7.15
N ARG A 111 -16.50 11.98 7.47
CA ARG A 111 -17.89 11.67 7.10
C ARG A 111 -18.81 12.79 7.57
N ASN A 112 -19.72 13.23 6.70
CA ASN A 112 -20.94 13.88 7.18
C ASN A 112 -21.73 12.81 7.95
N GLU A 113 -22.07 13.10 9.21
CA GLU A 113 -22.98 12.25 9.99
C GLU A 113 -24.25 11.96 9.14
N GLY A 114 -24.61 10.68 9.02
CA GLY A 114 -25.78 10.25 8.25
C GLY A 114 -25.56 9.92 6.76
N ALA A 115 -24.35 10.07 6.21
CA ALA A 115 -24.07 9.69 4.81
C ALA A 115 -24.03 8.16 4.61
N THR A 116 -25.11 7.58 4.09
CA THR A 116 -25.14 6.20 3.58
C THR A 116 -24.52 6.13 2.19
N ILE A 117 -23.22 5.86 2.11
CA ILE A 117 -22.59 5.48 0.83
C ILE A 117 -22.68 3.96 0.70
N ARG A 118 -23.44 3.51 -0.30
CA ARG A 118 -23.42 2.13 -0.78
C ARG A 118 -22.17 1.97 -1.65
N SER A 119 -21.09 1.43 -1.08
CA SER A 119 -19.99 0.93 -1.90
C SER A 119 -20.44 -0.39 -2.55
N PRO A 120 -20.19 -0.63 -3.85
CA PRO A 120 -20.38 -1.94 -4.46
C PRO A 120 -19.60 -3.04 -3.71
N SER A 121 -18.49 -2.65 -3.08
CA SER A 121 -17.65 -3.52 -2.27
C SER A 121 -18.18 -3.74 -0.86
N GLY A 122 -19.28 -3.11 -0.43
CA GLY A 122 -19.71 -3.14 0.98
C GLY A 122 -18.82 -2.31 1.91
N GLY A 123 -19.29 -2.02 3.13
CA GLY A 123 -18.52 -1.28 4.12
C GLY A 123 -17.39 -2.09 4.78
N GLU A 124 -17.48 -3.41 4.70
CA GLU A 124 -16.59 -4.37 5.38
C GLU A 124 -15.18 -4.46 4.77
N TYR A 125 -14.97 -3.87 3.59
CA TYR A 125 -13.71 -3.94 2.84
C TYR A 125 -12.93 -2.63 2.86
N VAL A 126 -13.45 -1.60 3.52
CA VAL A 126 -12.92 -0.24 3.46
C VAL A 126 -12.73 0.31 4.87
N ASP A 127 -11.51 0.70 5.20
CA ASP A 127 -11.26 1.53 6.37
C ASP A 127 -11.82 2.94 6.11
N ARG A 128 -12.77 3.33 6.93
CA ARG A 128 -13.50 4.60 6.83
C ARG A 128 -12.94 5.67 7.75
N ASP A 129 -12.10 5.26 8.69
CA ASP A 129 -11.54 6.08 9.76
C ASP A 129 -10.05 6.38 9.51
N PHE A 130 -9.45 5.77 8.47
CA PHE A 130 -8.11 6.11 8.00
C PHE A 130 -7.95 7.62 7.83
N ASN A 131 -7.03 8.17 8.60
CA ASN A 131 -6.63 9.56 8.59
C ASN A 131 -5.09 9.59 8.65
N PRO A 132 -4.41 9.83 7.52
CA PRO A 132 -2.95 9.75 7.48
C PRO A 132 -2.30 10.91 8.23
N ASP A 133 -1.10 10.68 8.75
CA ASP A 133 -0.24 11.72 9.34
C ASP A 133 0.14 12.77 8.29
N VAL A 134 0.34 12.32 7.04
CA VAL A 134 0.64 13.17 5.89
C VAL A 134 -0.43 12.98 4.81
N VAL A 135 -1.24 14.01 4.61
CA VAL A 135 -2.26 14.04 3.56
C VAL A 135 -1.61 14.34 2.21
N LEU A 136 -1.81 13.44 1.24
CA LEU A 136 -1.33 13.57 -0.14
C LEU A 136 -2.50 13.94 -1.07
N GLY A 137 -2.43 15.15 -1.63
CA GLY A 137 -3.28 15.56 -2.76
C GLY A 137 -2.65 15.20 -4.10
N ASP A 138 -3.35 15.50 -5.19
CA ASP A 138 -2.80 15.37 -6.54
C ASP A 138 -1.53 16.23 -6.71
N GLY A 139 -0.48 15.63 -7.27
CA GLY A 139 0.84 16.25 -7.46
C GLY A 139 1.66 16.43 -6.17
N ALA A 140 1.16 15.97 -5.01
CA ALA A 140 1.92 16.05 -3.76
C ALA A 140 3.19 15.21 -3.84
N ARG A 141 4.29 15.69 -3.26
CA ARG A 141 5.58 15.01 -3.28
C ARG A 141 5.98 14.52 -1.90
N LEU A 142 6.48 13.28 -1.86
CA LEU A 142 7.16 12.70 -0.71
C LEU A 142 8.61 12.42 -1.09
N GLU A 143 9.53 12.77 -0.20
CA GLU A 143 10.96 12.63 -0.44
C GLU A 143 11.62 11.92 0.74
N GLY A 144 12.39 10.88 0.43
CA GLY A 144 13.40 10.31 1.32
C GLY A 144 14.80 10.65 0.81
N ALA A 145 15.82 10.10 1.48
CA ALA A 145 17.22 10.40 1.13
C ALA A 145 17.61 9.95 -0.30
N GLU A 146 16.98 8.90 -0.83
CA GLU A 146 17.35 8.27 -2.10
C GLU A 146 16.15 7.95 -3.00
N TRP A 147 14.96 8.38 -2.60
CA TRP A 147 13.72 8.11 -3.31
C TRP A 147 12.81 9.32 -3.24
N ALA A 148 11.98 9.49 -4.26
CA ALA A 148 10.92 10.47 -4.29
C ALA A 148 9.68 9.83 -4.93
N LEU A 149 8.52 10.21 -4.44
CA LEU A 149 7.22 9.82 -4.99
C LEU A 149 6.42 11.09 -5.27
N GLU A 150 5.70 11.08 -6.38
CA GLU A 150 4.68 12.08 -6.70
C GLU A 150 3.34 11.36 -6.69
N ALA A 151 2.40 11.83 -5.88
CA ALA A 151 1.08 11.24 -5.78
C ALA A 151 0.21 11.69 -6.95
N LEU A 152 -0.35 10.75 -7.70
CA LEU A 152 -1.34 11.03 -8.73
C LEU A 152 -2.72 10.64 -8.22
N HIS A 153 -3.60 11.61 -8.01
CA HIS A 153 -4.97 11.31 -7.57
C HIS A 153 -5.77 10.71 -8.72
N THR A 154 -6.04 9.42 -8.62
CA THR A 154 -6.61 8.60 -9.69
C THR A 154 -7.94 7.98 -9.24
N PRO A 155 -8.95 8.80 -8.88
CA PRO A 155 -10.21 8.29 -8.39
C PRO A 155 -10.92 7.45 -9.46
N GLY A 156 -11.58 6.38 -9.02
CA GLY A 156 -12.27 5.45 -9.91
C GLY A 156 -12.56 4.15 -9.18
N HIS A 157 -11.53 3.31 -9.04
CA HIS A 157 -11.58 2.11 -8.17
C HIS A 157 -12.00 2.46 -6.74
N ALA A 158 -11.37 3.49 -6.17
CA ALA A 158 -11.78 4.13 -4.92
C ALA A 158 -11.69 5.66 -5.06
N PRO A 159 -12.52 6.44 -4.34
CA PRO A 159 -12.52 7.91 -4.44
C PRO A 159 -11.24 8.57 -3.89
N ASP A 160 -10.47 7.84 -3.10
CA ASP A 160 -9.23 8.24 -2.45
C ASP A 160 -7.99 7.57 -3.07
N HIS A 161 -8.14 6.95 -4.24
CA HIS A 161 -7.06 6.17 -4.85
C HIS A 161 -5.91 7.05 -5.35
N LEU A 162 -4.69 6.67 -5.01
CA LEU A 162 -3.43 7.25 -5.47
C LEU A 162 -2.65 6.24 -6.31
N CYS A 163 -2.01 6.74 -7.38
CA CYS A 163 -0.94 6.04 -8.10
C CYS A 163 0.40 6.72 -7.83
#